data_AF-A0A8I1YA49-F1
#
_entry.id   AF-A0A8I1YA49-F1
#
_cell.length_a   1.000
_cell.length_b   1.000
_cell.length_c   1.000
_cell.angle_alpha   90.00
_cell.angle_beta   90.00
_cell.angle_gamma   90.00
#
_symmetry.space_group_name_H-M   'P 1'
#
loop_
_entity.id
_entity.type
_entity.pdbx_description
1 polymer ?
#
loop_
_entity_poly.entity_id
_entity_poly.type
_entity_poly.pdbx_seq_one_letter_code
_entity_poly.pdbx_strand_id
1 'polypeptide(L)'
;MIKTLIAAATVAAVAYAVAPAQAAHRHHAGLGCSGANLGKTEAAVEAMADNEVKFAAEKEVSLAQDAMLNNQWGACGAHLSKAAEASMAK
;
A
#
# COMPACT_ATOMS: atom_id res chain seq x y z
N MET A 1 33.46 4.37 -9.08
CA MET A 1 32.27 3.67 -9.64
C MET A 1 31.83 2.56 -8.68
N ILE A 2 31.15 2.90 -7.58
CA ILE A 2 30.61 1.94 -6.57
C ILE A 2 29.13 2.25 -6.23
N LYS A 3 28.62 3.41 -6.69
CA LYS A 3 27.32 3.95 -6.29
C LYS A 3 26.12 3.36 -7.04
N THR A 4 26.36 2.51 -8.05
CA THR A 4 25.33 1.88 -8.88
C THR A 4 24.96 0.47 -8.43
N LEU A 5 25.71 -0.16 -7.52
CA LEU A 5 25.47 -1.55 -7.11
C LEU A 5 24.54 -1.70 -5.90
N ILE A 6 24.31 -0.63 -5.12
CA ILE A 6 23.45 -0.69 -3.93
C ILE A 6 21.96 -0.55 -4.30
N ALA A 7 21.64 0.06 -5.44
CA ALA A 7 20.26 0.31 -5.87
C ALA A 7 19.53 -0.94 -6.42
N ALA A 8 20.24 -2.03 -6.70
CA ALA A 8 19.67 -3.20 -7.40
C ALA A 8 19.25 -4.36 -6.47
N ALA A 9 19.62 -4.35 -5.19
CA ALA A 9 19.44 -5.51 -4.31
C ALA A 9 18.10 -5.55 -3.54
N THR A 10 17.31 -4.47 -3.53
CA THR A 10 16.07 -4.41 -2.73
C THR A 10 14.81 -4.85 -3.48
N VAL A 11 14.86 -4.99 -4.82
CA VAL A 11 13.66 -5.27 -5.64
C VAL A 11 13.26 -6.75 -5.64
N ALA A 12 14.14 -7.66 -5.21
CA ALA A 12 13.87 -9.10 -5.25
C ALA A 12 12.87 -9.59 -4.16
N ALA A 13 12.66 -8.82 -3.08
CA ALA A 13 11.76 -9.22 -2.01
C ALA A 13 10.26 -8.95 -2.30
N VAL A 14 9.96 -8.07 -3.25
CA VAL A 14 8.56 -7.68 -3.56
C VAL A 14 7.86 -8.71 -4.44
N ALA A 15 8.60 -9.52 -5.19
CA ALA A 15 8.03 -10.48 -6.14
C ALA A 15 7.35 -11.71 -5.50
N TYR A 16 7.66 -12.03 -4.24
CA TYR A 16 7.06 -13.17 -3.55
C TYR A 16 5.72 -12.88 -2.85
N ALA A 17 5.28 -11.61 -2.81
CA ALA A 17 3.96 -11.24 -2.29
C ALA A 17 2.90 -11.03 -3.38
N VAL A 18 3.30 -11.05 -4.67
CA VAL A 18 2.40 -10.82 -5.82
C VAL A 18 2.07 -12.11 -6.58
N ALA A 19 1.54 -13.14 -5.90
CA ALA A 19 0.57 -14.07 -6.50
C ALA A 19 -0.08 -14.99 -5.44
N PRO A 20 -1.43 -15.22 -5.41
CA PRO A 20 -2.47 -14.72 -6.32
C PRO A 20 -3.67 -14.08 -5.57
N ALA A 21 -3.77 -12.74 -5.53
CA ALA A 21 -5.04 -12.06 -5.22
C ALA A 21 -5.91 -11.84 -6.47
N GLN A 22 -5.46 -12.31 -7.65
CA GLN A 22 -6.21 -12.28 -8.91
C GLN A 22 -7.54 -13.09 -8.87
N ALA A 23 -7.81 -13.87 -7.82
CA ALA A 23 -9.05 -14.64 -7.69
C ALA A 23 -10.21 -13.84 -7.06
N ALA A 24 -9.95 -12.72 -6.37
CA ALA A 24 -11.00 -11.81 -5.86
C ALA A 24 -11.38 -10.70 -6.86
N HIS A 25 -10.90 -10.82 -8.11
CA HIS A 25 -10.80 -9.74 -9.10
C HIS A 25 -12.13 -9.19 -9.65
N ARG A 26 -13.31 -9.65 -9.20
CA ARG A 26 -14.59 -9.17 -9.76
C ARG A 26 -15.64 -8.65 -8.78
N HIS A 27 -15.54 -8.93 -7.48
CA HIS A 27 -16.53 -8.46 -6.50
C HIS A 27 -16.02 -7.32 -5.59
N HIS A 28 -14.71 -7.06 -5.56
CA HIS A 28 -14.08 -6.17 -4.56
C HIS A 28 -13.63 -4.82 -5.14
N ALA A 29 -13.86 -4.59 -6.44
CA ALA A 29 -13.54 -3.33 -7.11
C ALA A 29 -14.37 -2.13 -6.61
N GLY A 30 -15.52 -2.37 -5.96
CA GLY A 30 -16.41 -1.32 -5.47
C GLY A 30 -16.00 -0.66 -4.14
N LEU A 31 -15.06 -1.26 -3.40
CA LEU A 31 -14.65 -0.79 -2.07
C LEU A 31 -13.24 -0.17 -2.04
N GLY A 32 -12.58 -0.02 -3.19
CA GLY A 32 -11.28 0.64 -3.30
C GLY A 32 -10.08 -0.15 -2.77
N CYS A 33 -10.29 -1.19 -1.96
CA CYS A 33 -9.25 -2.08 -1.43
C CYS A 33 -8.85 -3.19 -2.44
N SER A 34 -7.73 -3.00 -3.11
CA SER A 34 -7.10 -3.99 -4.00
C SER A 34 -5.58 -3.90 -3.87
N GLY A 35 -4.86 -5.01 -4.09
CA GLY A 35 -3.39 -5.02 -3.99
C GLY A 35 -2.72 -3.94 -4.86
N ALA A 36 -3.27 -3.63 -6.02
CA ALA A 36 -2.77 -2.55 -6.88
C ALA A 36 -2.94 -1.15 -6.25
N ASN A 37 -4.09 -0.89 -5.62
CA ASN A 37 -4.33 0.37 -4.93
C ASN A 37 -3.49 0.48 -3.65
N LEU A 38 -3.30 -0.64 -2.95
CA LEU A 38 -2.45 -0.73 -1.77
C LEU A 38 -1.00 -0.39 -2.10
N GLY A 39 -0.41 -1.04 -3.10
CA GLY A 39 0.96 -0.74 -3.52
C GLY A 39 1.12 0.69 -4.05
N LYS A 40 0.10 1.26 -4.71
CA LYS A 40 0.14 2.65 -5.17
C LYS A 40 0.09 3.64 -4.00
N THR A 41 -0.81 3.43 -3.03
CA THR A 41 -0.92 4.30 -1.86
C THR A 41 0.31 4.19 -0.97
N GLU A 42 0.82 2.98 -0.76
CA GLU A 42 2.06 2.75 0.00
C GLU A 42 3.23 3.51 -0.63
N ALA A 43 3.45 3.37 -1.94
CA ALA A 43 4.49 4.13 -2.64
C ALA A 43 4.29 5.65 -2.56
N ALA A 44 3.05 6.13 -2.58
CA ALA A 44 2.75 7.55 -2.42
C ALA A 44 3.05 8.05 -1.00
N VAL A 45 2.72 7.26 0.01
CA VAL A 45 3.01 7.54 1.43
C VAL A 45 4.52 7.51 1.69
N GLU A 46 5.24 6.53 1.14
CA GLU A 46 6.71 6.44 1.27
C GLU A 46 7.41 7.65 0.64
N ALA A 47 6.83 8.26 -0.40
CA ALA A 47 7.35 9.46 -1.04
C ALA A 47 7.06 10.75 -0.27
N MET A 48 6.27 10.71 0.81
CA MET A 48 6.02 11.86 1.67
C MET A 48 7.26 12.23 2.49
N ALA A 49 7.36 13.50 2.88
CA ALA A 49 8.36 13.92 3.86
C ALA A 49 8.10 13.25 5.22
N ASP A 50 9.16 12.86 5.92
CA ASP A 50 9.05 12.30 7.27
C ASP A 50 8.48 13.32 8.26
N ASN A 51 7.21 13.14 8.58
CA ASN A 51 6.46 13.96 9.51
C ASN A 51 5.31 13.15 10.13
N GLU A 52 4.60 13.74 11.09
CA GLU A 52 3.46 13.11 11.77
C GLU A 52 2.36 12.62 10.81
N VAL A 53 2.17 13.32 9.68
CA VAL A 53 1.18 12.96 8.66
C VAL A 53 1.61 11.70 7.91
N LYS A 54 2.88 11.58 7.55
CA LYS A 54 3.43 10.34 6.97
C LYS A 54 3.28 9.18 7.94
N PHE A 55 3.68 9.32 9.20
CA PHE A 55 3.54 8.24 10.18
C PHE A 55 2.08 7.81 10.38
N ALA A 56 1.16 8.76 10.38
CA ALA A 56 -0.27 8.45 10.42
C ALA A 56 -0.73 7.72 9.15
N ALA A 57 -0.26 8.12 7.97
CA ALA A 57 -0.59 7.47 6.71
C ALA A 57 -0.03 6.04 6.60
N GLU A 58 1.22 5.81 7.04
CA GLU A 58 1.83 4.47 7.10
C GLU A 58 1.05 3.54 8.04
N LYS A 59 0.57 4.06 9.16
CA LYS A 59 -0.32 3.30 10.06
C LYS A 59 -1.62 2.90 9.36
N GLU A 60 -2.25 3.82 8.63
CA GLU A 60 -3.47 3.53 7.88
C GLU A 60 -3.22 2.50 6.76
N VAL A 61 -2.05 2.54 6.10
CA VAL A 61 -1.64 1.49 5.14
C VAL A 61 -1.51 0.13 5.83
N SER A 62 -0.89 0.05 7.01
CA SER A 62 -0.81 -1.20 7.77
C SER A 62 -2.20 -1.74 8.12
N LEU A 63 -3.08 -0.88 8.65
CA LEU A 63 -4.45 -1.27 8.99
C LEU A 63 -5.26 -1.74 7.76
N ALA A 64 -5.00 -1.16 6.59
CA ALA A 64 -5.57 -1.63 5.34
C ALA A 64 -5.07 -3.03 4.96
N GLN A 65 -3.77 -3.32 5.14
CA GLN A 65 -3.19 -4.64 4.92
C GLN A 65 -3.76 -5.68 5.89
N ASP A 66 -3.83 -5.36 7.19
CA ASP A 66 -4.43 -6.22 8.20
C ASP A 66 -5.90 -6.52 7.86
N ALA A 67 -6.69 -5.51 7.52
CA ALA A 67 -8.08 -5.68 7.14
C ALA A 67 -8.24 -6.50 5.84
N MET A 68 -7.34 -6.34 4.87
CA MET A 68 -7.30 -7.16 3.67
C MET A 68 -7.06 -8.64 4.00
N LEU A 69 -6.07 -8.93 4.85
CA LEU A 69 -5.72 -10.29 5.27
C LEU A 69 -6.84 -10.96 6.09
N ASN A 70 -7.62 -10.17 6.82
CA ASN A 70 -8.77 -10.64 7.61
C ASN A 70 -10.09 -10.64 6.82
N ASN A 71 -10.08 -10.49 5.49
CA ASN A 71 -11.28 -10.41 4.63
C ASN A 71 -12.26 -9.27 5.02
N GLN A 72 -11.79 -8.23 5.70
CA GLN A 72 -12.55 -7.04 6.11
C GLN A 72 -12.46 -5.94 5.05
N TRP A 73 -12.98 -6.22 3.85
CA TRP A 73 -12.81 -5.38 2.65
C TRP A 73 -13.30 -3.93 2.80
N GLY A 74 -14.38 -3.71 3.57
CA GLY A 74 -14.89 -2.36 3.85
C GLY A 74 -13.95 -1.54 4.73
N ALA A 75 -13.39 -2.16 5.78
CA ALA A 75 -12.39 -1.52 6.64
C ALA A 75 -11.09 -1.26 5.87
N CYS A 76 -10.66 -2.23 5.06
CA CYS A 76 -9.51 -2.04 4.18
C CYS A 76 -9.70 -0.85 3.23
N GLY A 77 -10.89 -0.73 2.61
CA GLY A 77 -11.22 0.40 1.74
C GLY A 77 -11.15 1.74 2.45
N ALA A 78 -11.67 1.81 3.68
CA ALA A 78 -11.67 3.04 4.49
C ALA A 78 -10.23 3.45 4.90
N HIS A 79 -9.45 2.52 5.45
CA HIS A 79 -8.06 2.77 5.83
C HIS A 79 -7.20 3.16 4.63
N LEU A 80 -7.36 2.47 3.50
CA LEU A 80 -6.63 2.77 2.28
C LEU A 80 -6.99 4.13 1.69
N SER A 81 -8.26 4.52 1.74
CA SER A 81 -8.70 5.85 1.30
C SER A 81 -8.11 6.94 2.17
N LYS A 82 -8.07 6.74 3.49
CA LYS A 82 -7.50 7.70 4.45
C LYS A 82 -5.99 7.88 4.26
N ALA A 83 -5.26 6.80 4.01
CA ALA A 83 -3.85 6.85 3.63
C ALA A 83 -3.64 7.57 2.28
N ALA A 84 -4.49 7.28 1.29
CA ALA A 84 -4.42 7.92 -0.02
C ALA A 84 -4.68 9.44 0.09
N GLU A 85 -5.71 9.85 0.81
CA GLU A 85 -6.00 11.26 1.06
C GLU A 85 -4.85 11.97 1.76
N ALA A 86 -4.25 11.35 2.78
CA ALA A 86 -3.08 11.90 3.47
C ALA A 86 -1.87 12.09 2.52
N SER A 87 -1.65 11.16 1.58
CA SER A 87 -0.58 11.27 0.58
C SER A 87 -0.83 12.33 -0.50
N MET A 88 -2.09 12.75 -0.69
CA MET A 88 -2.49 13.75 -1.69
C MET A 88 -2.62 15.15 -1.10
N ALA A 89 -2.85 15.25 0.21
CA ALA A 89 -2.81 16.49 0.96
C ALA A 89 -1.34 16.98 1.03
N LYS A 90 -0.97 17.86 0.10
CA LYS A 90 0.33 18.53 0.05
C LYS A 90 0.50 19.54 1.17
#